data_AF-A0A091NLW8-F1
#
_entry.id   AF-A0A091NLW8-F1
#
_cell.length_a   1.000
_cell.length_b   1.000
_cell.length_c   1.000
_cell.angle_alpha   90.00
_cell.angle_beta   90.00
_cell.angle_gamma   90.00
#
_symmetry.space_group_name_H-M   'P 1'
#
loop_
_entity.id
_entity.type
_entity.pdbx_description
1 polymer ?
#
loop_
_entity_poly.entity_id
_entity_poly.type
_entity_poly.pdbx_seq_one_letter_code
_entity_poly.pdbx_strand_id
1 'polypeptide(L)'
;MAVTVKECLELQLLEIEMLLTMFPKKGEINLDEDAVPSMQRYLRNTAGPLPPQLEFSINIDVEEAKVKVELQVLLPHMYPHVAPRFFARSNALRRQQQLQLNSRLTSHVSSLDSGELCVYEAVQWLKDNSLPYLESSKISSGSGSKEVVVKETLRRMWIYSHHIYRQELRKKIFDSAKKLNLTGFCLTGKPGVICVEGLRENCEEFWRVIRYPNWKHISCKHVENIETEGSIDNLRLFCAFEDLQFQAHGDYGLRNDYHMDLGQFLEFLKQHQSGHIFQILFGVEGKLSD
;
A
#
# COMPACT_ATOMS: atom_id res chain seq x y z
N MET A 1 38.88 -0.38 -13.71
CA MET A 1 38.79 1.08 -13.93
C MET A 1 37.60 1.59 -13.14
N ALA A 2 37.66 2.78 -12.55
CA ALA A 2 36.49 3.36 -11.91
C ALA A 2 35.48 3.75 -13.00
N VAL A 3 34.23 3.31 -12.87
CA VAL A 3 33.19 3.63 -13.84
C VAL A 3 32.94 5.13 -13.86
N THR A 4 32.93 5.71 -15.05
CA THR A 4 32.68 7.13 -15.24
C THR A 4 31.22 7.40 -15.59
N VAL A 5 30.72 8.58 -15.19
CA VAL A 5 29.37 9.04 -15.59
C VAL A 5 29.21 9.06 -17.11
N LYS A 6 30.30 9.34 -17.85
CA LYS A 6 30.29 9.36 -19.31
C LYS A 6 29.92 7.99 -19.89
N GLU A 7 30.57 6.92 -19.44
CA GLU A 7 30.29 5.54 -19.90
C GLU A 7 28.85 5.13 -19.56
N CYS A 8 28.34 5.48 -18.38
CA CYS A 8 26.95 5.23 -17.99
C CYS A 8 25.95 5.94 -18.91
N LEU A 9 26.20 7.22 -19.25
CA LEU A 9 25.33 7.98 -20.15
C LEU A 9 25.38 7.45 -21.59
N GLU A 10 26.52 6.93 -22.05
CA GLU A 10 26.62 6.25 -23.35
C GLU A 10 25.76 4.98 -23.38
N LEU A 11 25.82 4.16 -22.32
CA LEU A 11 24.97 2.97 -22.17
C LEU A 11 23.47 3.31 -22.12
N GLN A 12 23.10 4.39 -21.42
CA GLN A 12 21.73 4.89 -21.37
C GLN A 12 21.22 5.29 -22.75
N LEU A 13 22.02 6.01 -23.55
CA LEU A 13 21.62 6.39 -24.91
C LEU A 13 21.42 5.17 -25.80
N LEU A 14 22.30 4.18 -25.72
CA LEU A 14 22.17 2.92 -26.48
C LEU A 14 20.87 2.18 -26.11
N GLU A 15 20.53 2.12 -24.82
CA GLU A 15 19.28 1.50 -24.38
C GLU A 15 18.05 2.23 -24.92
N ILE A 16 18.08 3.57 -24.95
CA ILE A 16 16.98 4.37 -25.49
C ILE A 16 16.81 4.18 -27.00
N GLU A 17 17.90 4.19 -27.76
CA GLU A 17 17.86 3.94 -29.20
C GLU A 17 17.30 2.55 -29.51
N MET A 18 17.68 1.55 -28.72
CA MET A 18 17.13 0.20 -28.80
C MET A 18 15.63 0.19 -28.47
N LEU A 19 15.21 0.83 -27.38
CA LEU A 19 13.80 0.89 -26.98
C LEU A 19 12.95 1.60 -28.04
N LEU A 20 13.42 2.72 -28.60
CA LEU A 20 12.72 3.42 -29.68
C LEU A 20 12.55 2.55 -30.93
N THR A 21 13.50 1.65 -31.20
CA THR A 21 13.40 0.66 -32.29
C THR A 21 12.40 -0.45 -31.97
N MET A 22 12.37 -0.93 -30.72
CA MET A 22 11.45 -1.98 -30.25
C MET A 22 9.99 -1.52 -30.13
N PHE A 23 9.77 -0.23 -29.89
CA PHE A 23 8.46 0.39 -29.70
C PHE A 23 8.21 1.48 -30.76
N PRO A 24 8.04 1.10 -32.04
CA PRO A 24 7.99 2.05 -33.16
C PRO A 24 6.65 2.79 -33.27
N LYS A 25 5.59 2.39 -32.55
CA LYS A 25 4.29 3.05 -32.72
C LYS A 25 4.26 4.38 -31.98
N LYS A 26 3.59 5.36 -32.61
CA LYS A 26 3.45 6.71 -32.03
C LYS A 26 2.73 6.64 -30.68
N GLY A 27 3.38 7.16 -29.64
CA GLY A 27 2.85 7.18 -28.28
C GLY A 27 3.13 5.91 -27.46
N GLU A 28 3.91 4.95 -27.97
CA GLU A 28 4.40 3.83 -27.14
C GLU A 28 5.51 4.28 -26.19
N ILE A 29 6.37 5.22 -26.59
CA ILE A 29 7.37 5.85 -25.72
C ILE A 29 7.12 7.36 -25.69
N ASN A 30 7.05 7.92 -24.48
CA ASN A 30 7.00 9.37 -24.24
C ASN A 30 8.30 9.80 -23.58
N LEU A 31 9.13 10.49 -24.34
CA LEU A 31 10.44 11.01 -23.93
C LEU A 31 10.48 12.50 -24.27
N ASP A 32 11.09 13.31 -23.40
CA ASP A 32 11.31 14.74 -23.67
C ASP A 32 12.20 14.92 -24.90
N GLU A 33 11.81 15.82 -25.80
CA GLU A 33 12.53 16.12 -27.04
C GLU A 33 13.98 16.61 -26.78
N ASP A 34 14.25 17.26 -25.64
CA ASP A 34 15.60 17.73 -25.28
C ASP A 34 16.42 16.70 -24.48
N ALA A 35 15.85 15.57 -24.06
CA ALA A 35 16.54 14.59 -23.25
C ALA A 35 17.75 13.95 -23.96
N VAL A 36 17.56 13.46 -25.19
CA VAL A 36 18.67 12.89 -25.99
C VAL A 36 19.67 13.96 -26.45
N PRO A 37 19.24 15.11 -27.00
CA PRO A 37 20.17 16.18 -27.38
C PRO A 37 21.02 16.70 -26.22
N SER A 38 20.46 16.86 -25.02
CA SER A 38 21.20 17.34 -23.84
C SER A 38 22.28 16.34 -23.39
N MET A 39 21.97 15.04 -23.37
CA MET A 39 22.96 13.99 -23.11
C MET A 39 24.07 13.97 -24.17
N GLN A 40 23.71 14.06 -25.46
CA GLN A 40 24.70 14.09 -26.55
C GLN A 40 25.62 15.33 -26.47
N ARG A 41 25.09 16.50 -26.07
CA ARG A 41 25.91 17.71 -25.83
C ARG A 41 26.93 17.48 -24.71
N TYR A 42 26.51 16.87 -23.60
CA TYR A 42 27.41 16.54 -22.49
C TYR A 42 28.49 15.52 -22.88
N LEU A 43 28.13 14.47 -23.63
CA LEU A 43 29.08 13.46 -24.08
C LEU A 43 30.15 14.01 -25.04
N ARG A 44 29.82 15.03 -25.83
CA ARG A 44 30.77 15.75 -26.69
C ARG A 44 31.70 16.68 -25.90
N ASN A 45 31.25 17.20 -24.77
CA ASN A 45 32.03 18.08 -23.90
C ASN A 45 31.71 17.84 -22.41
N THR A 46 32.46 16.93 -21.79
CA THR A 46 32.27 16.53 -20.38
C THR A 46 32.67 17.61 -19.37
N ALA A 47 33.23 18.74 -19.81
CA ALA A 47 33.54 19.89 -18.96
C ALA A 47 32.31 20.80 -18.72
N GLY A 48 31.20 20.55 -19.42
CA GLY A 48 29.94 21.27 -19.25
C GLY A 48 29.11 20.80 -18.04
N PRO A 49 27.94 21.43 -17.81
CA PRO A 49 27.01 21.00 -16.77
C PRO A 49 26.46 19.60 -17.08
N LEU A 50 26.25 18.79 -16.04
CA LEU A 50 25.59 17.49 -16.16
C LEU A 50 24.17 17.66 -16.71
N PRO A 51 23.73 16.78 -17.63
CA PRO A 51 22.35 16.78 -18.11
C PRO A 51 21.38 16.37 -16.98
N PRO A 52 20.08 16.65 -17.13
CA PRO A 52 19.07 16.09 -16.23
C PRO A 52 19.06 14.56 -16.29
N GLN A 53 18.58 13.93 -15.21
CA GLN A 53 18.34 12.48 -15.20
C GLN A 53 17.31 12.12 -16.25
N LEU A 54 17.50 10.97 -16.90
CA LEU A 54 16.62 10.56 -17.97
C LEU A 54 15.30 10.04 -17.40
N GLU A 55 14.20 10.72 -17.75
CA GLU A 55 12.84 10.34 -17.39
C GLU A 55 11.99 10.16 -18.64
N PHE A 56 11.27 9.04 -18.73
CA PHE A 56 10.38 8.73 -19.83
C PHE A 56 9.31 7.72 -19.41
N SER A 57 8.28 7.56 -20.23
CA SER A 57 7.26 6.52 -20.02
C SER A 57 7.09 5.60 -21.23
N ILE A 58 6.86 4.32 -20.96
CA ILE A 58 6.57 3.29 -21.96
C ILE A 58 5.14 2.81 -21.75
N ASN A 59 4.29 2.92 -22.77
CA ASN A 59 2.95 2.37 -22.80
C ASN A 59 2.99 0.92 -23.32
N ILE A 60 2.70 0.00 -22.43
CA ILE A 60 2.71 -1.44 -22.67
C ILE A 60 1.27 -1.91 -22.88
N ASP A 61 0.97 -2.40 -24.07
CA ASP A 61 -0.31 -3.06 -24.36
C ASP A 61 -0.28 -4.48 -23.79
N VAL A 62 -1.26 -4.79 -22.92
CA VAL A 62 -1.47 -6.13 -22.37
C VAL A 62 -2.65 -6.75 -23.13
N GLU A 63 -2.34 -7.59 -24.11
CA GLU A 63 -3.28 -8.04 -25.16
C GLU A 63 -4.48 -8.80 -24.58
N GLU A 64 -4.25 -9.68 -23.62
CA GLU A 64 -5.27 -10.54 -23.02
C GLU A 64 -6.24 -9.73 -22.15
N ALA A 65 -5.76 -8.68 -21.49
CA ALA A 65 -6.60 -7.78 -20.72
C ALA A 65 -7.22 -6.65 -21.57
N LYS A 66 -6.74 -6.40 -22.80
CA LYS A 66 -7.07 -5.22 -23.62
C LYS A 66 -6.89 -3.90 -22.87
N VAL A 67 -5.88 -3.83 -22.00
CA VAL A 67 -5.58 -2.67 -21.16
C VAL A 67 -4.14 -2.23 -21.41
N LYS A 68 -3.90 -0.92 -21.29
CA LYS A 68 -2.57 -0.33 -21.33
C LYS A 68 -2.02 -0.15 -19.91
N VAL A 69 -0.79 -0.61 -19.69
CA VAL A 69 0.00 -0.32 -18.48
C VAL A 69 1.12 0.63 -18.88
N GLU A 70 1.21 1.76 -18.20
CA GLU A 70 2.28 2.72 -18.41
C GLU A 70 3.38 2.49 -17.38
N LEU A 71 4.59 2.24 -17.87
CA LEU A 71 5.81 2.16 -17.07
C LEU A 71 6.52 3.51 -17.10
N GLN A 72 6.61 4.18 -15.96
CA GLN A 72 7.47 5.34 -15.78
C GLN A 72 8.87 4.88 -15.41
N VAL A 73 9.86 5.41 -16.11
CA VAL A 73 11.28 5.06 -15.98
C VAL A 73 12.06 6.32 -15.61
N LEU A 74 12.87 6.23 -14.55
CA LEU A 74 13.84 7.24 -14.18
C LEU A 74 15.22 6.60 -14.04
N LEU A 75 16.16 7.03 -14.88
CA LEU A 75 17.54 6.54 -14.90
C LEU A 75 18.48 7.52 -14.19
N PRO A 76 19.12 7.11 -13.07
CA PRO A 76 20.20 7.87 -12.46
C PRO A 76 21.41 8.01 -13.40
N HIS A 77 22.24 9.03 -13.23
CA HIS A 77 23.45 9.23 -14.06
C HIS A 77 24.46 8.07 -14.00
N MET A 78 24.36 7.23 -12.97
CA MET A 78 25.24 6.06 -12.76
C MET A 78 24.59 4.74 -13.16
N TYR A 79 23.37 4.74 -13.72
CA TYR A 79 22.76 3.54 -14.30
C TYR A 79 23.56 3.07 -15.52
N PRO A 80 23.82 1.76 -15.70
CA PRO A 80 23.22 0.60 -15.00
C PRO A 80 23.87 0.15 -13.68
N HIS A 81 24.91 0.83 -13.20
CA HIS A 81 25.55 0.46 -11.93
C HIS A 81 24.75 0.89 -10.69
N VAL A 82 23.90 1.91 -10.83
CA VAL A 82 22.89 2.28 -9.84
C VAL A 82 21.51 1.91 -10.39
N ALA A 83 20.72 1.20 -9.59
CA ALA A 83 19.41 0.72 -9.99
C ALA A 83 18.49 1.86 -10.46
N PRO A 84 17.77 1.66 -11.57
CA PRO A 84 16.79 2.63 -12.05
C PRO A 84 15.56 2.63 -11.14
N ARG A 85 14.75 3.67 -11.23
CA ARG A 85 13.44 3.73 -10.57
C ARG A 85 12.35 3.47 -11.58
N PHE A 86 11.58 2.44 -11.31
CA PHE A 86 10.41 2.08 -12.10
C PHE A 86 9.12 2.34 -11.35
N PHE A 87 8.10 2.78 -12.08
CA PHE A 87 6.76 2.90 -11.54
C PHE A 87 5.70 2.56 -12.60
N ALA A 88 5.04 1.42 -12.42
CA ALA A 88 3.93 0.99 -13.27
C ALA A 88 2.59 1.59 -12.79
N ARG A 89 1.81 2.12 -13.72
CA ARG A 89 0.47 2.67 -13.50
C ARG A 89 -0.49 2.25 -14.61
N SER A 90 -1.76 2.09 -14.28
CA SER A 90 -2.82 1.87 -15.27
C SER A 90 -4.15 2.27 -14.68
N ASN A 91 -5.06 2.75 -15.51
CA ASN A 91 -6.43 3.09 -15.10
C ASN A 91 -7.23 1.85 -14.68
N ALA A 92 -6.83 0.65 -15.11
CA ALA A 92 -7.46 -0.59 -14.69
C ALA A 92 -6.85 -1.18 -13.41
N LEU A 93 -5.73 -0.65 -12.91
CA LEU A 93 -5.13 -1.11 -11.66
C LEU A 93 -5.73 -0.34 -10.49
N ARG A 94 -6.25 -1.06 -9.49
CA ARG A 94 -6.60 -0.47 -8.20
C ARG A 94 -5.31 -0.13 -7.45
N ARG A 95 -5.38 0.83 -6.53
CA ARG A 95 -4.23 1.30 -5.72
C ARG A 95 -3.45 0.14 -5.07
N GLN A 96 -4.14 -0.87 -4.54
CA GLN A 96 -3.49 -2.02 -3.90
C GLN A 96 -2.77 -2.93 -4.90
N GLN A 97 -3.40 -3.22 -6.05
CA GLN A 97 -2.78 -3.99 -7.14
C GLN A 97 -1.56 -3.26 -7.71
N GLN A 98 -1.66 -1.94 -7.87
CA GLN A 98 -0.55 -1.11 -8.31
C GLN A 98 0.61 -1.15 -7.31
N LEU A 99 0.35 -1.09 -6.00
CA LEU A 99 1.40 -1.21 -4.99
C LEU A 99 2.09 -2.59 -5.01
N GLN A 100 1.32 -3.66 -5.14
CA GLN A 100 1.87 -5.02 -5.23
C GLN A 100 2.68 -5.22 -6.51
N LEU A 101 2.16 -4.78 -7.66
CA LEU A 101 2.84 -4.83 -8.95
C LEU A 101 4.18 -4.07 -8.88
N ASN A 102 4.18 -2.86 -8.34
CA ASN A 102 5.39 -2.04 -8.20
C ASN A 102 6.40 -2.63 -7.20
N SER A 103 5.92 -3.22 -6.10
CA SER A 103 6.79 -3.90 -5.13
C SER A 103 7.51 -5.10 -5.75
N ARG A 104 6.77 -5.92 -6.50
CA ARG A 104 7.35 -7.07 -7.21
C ARG A 104 8.27 -6.65 -8.36
N LEU A 105 7.90 -5.63 -9.13
CA LEU A 105 8.75 -5.05 -10.16
C LEU A 105 10.09 -4.58 -9.58
N THR A 106 10.05 -3.86 -8.46
CA THR A 106 11.26 -3.39 -7.77
C THR A 106 12.11 -4.56 -7.29
N SER A 107 11.47 -5.61 -6.75
CA SER A 107 12.17 -6.81 -6.26
C SER A 107 12.82 -7.59 -7.40
N HIS A 108 12.14 -7.72 -8.54
CA HIS A 108 12.67 -8.38 -9.74
C HIS A 108 13.88 -7.62 -10.28
N VAL A 109 13.78 -6.30 -10.44
CA VAL A 109 14.89 -5.48 -10.95
C VAL A 109 16.08 -5.48 -9.98
N SER A 110 15.83 -5.54 -8.68
CA SER A 110 16.90 -5.66 -7.67
C SER A 110 17.58 -7.03 -7.67
N SER A 111 16.97 -8.05 -8.29
CA SER A 111 17.54 -9.39 -8.45
C SER A 111 18.37 -9.56 -9.71
N LEU A 112 18.34 -8.59 -10.63
CA LEU A 112 19.16 -8.59 -11.85
C LEU A 112 20.60 -8.20 -11.50
N ASP A 113 21.53 -8.64 -12.34
CA ASP A 113 22.95 -8.35 -12.15
C ASP A 113 23.23 -6.85 -12.29
N SER A 114 24.03 -6.33 -11.36
CA SER A 114 24.41 -4.92 -11.36
C SER A 114 25.33 -4.61 -12.56
N GLY A 115 25.04 -3.53 -13.28
CA GLY A 115 25.83 -3.12 -14.45
C GLY A 115 25.25 -3.54 -15.79
N GLU A 116 24.10 -4.21 -15.82
CA GLU A 116 23.37 -4.56 -17.05
C GLU A 116 22.16 -3.66 -17.30
N LEU A 117 21.85 -3.46 -18.59
CA LEU A 117 20.66 -2.72 -19.04
C LEU A 117 19.40 -3.53 -18.73
N CYS A 118 18.46 -2.97 -17.98
CA CYS A 118 17.32 -3.70 -17.44
C CYS A 118 15.95 -3.07 -17.73
N VAL A 119 15.86 -1.99 -18.53
CA VAL A 119 14.56 -1.36 -18.84
C VAL A 119 13.69 -2.31 -19.68
N TYR A 120 14.28 -2.97 -20.67
CA TYR A 120 13.54 -3.93 -21.49
C TYR A 120 13.07 -5.14 -20.67
N GLU A 121 13.91 -5.64 -19.76
CA GLU A 121 13.55 -6.74 -18.86
C GLU A 121 12.38 -6.34 -17.95
N ALA A 122 12.39 -5.12 -17.41
CA ALA A 122 11.26 -4.57 -16.65
C ALA A 122 9.97 -4.50 -17.49
N VAL A 123 10.07 -4.20 -18.79
CA VAL A 123 8.92 -4.23 -19.72
C VAL A 123 8.41 -5.66 -19.94
N GLN A 124 9.29 -6.63 -20.16
CA GLN A 124 8.90 -8.05 -20.33
C GLN A 124 8.25 -8.58 -19.06
N TRP A 125 8.88 -8.35 -17.91
CA TRP A 125 8.33 -8.74 -16.62
C TRP A 125 6.94 -8.17 -16.41
N LEU A 126 6.71 -6.89 -16.77
CA LEU A 126 5.38 -6.28 -16.69
C LEU A 126 4.39 -6.94 -17.65
N LYS A 127 4.76 -7.29 -18.88
CA LYS A 127 3.86 -8.00 -19.78
C LYS A 127 3.42 -9.34 -19.19
N ASP A 128 4.38 -10.13 -18.71
CA ASP A 128 4.12 -11.47 -18.20
C ASP A 128 3.37 -11.48 -16.86
N ASN A 129 3.60 -10.47 -16.02
CA ASN A 129 3.10 -10.45 -14.65
C ASN A 129 1.97 -9.44 -14.42
N SER A 130 1.59 -8.60 -15.39
CA SER A 130 0.52 -7.60 -15.20
C SER A 130 -0.88 -8.20 -15.24
N LEU A 131 -1.09 -9.29 -15.99
CA LEU A 131 -2.41 -9.91 -16.19
C LEU A 131 -3.15 -10.24 -14.88
N PRO A 132 -2.55 -10.92 -13.89
CA PRO A 132 -3.26 -11.25 -12.65
C PRO A 132 -3.74 -10.01 -11.87
N TYR A 133 -3.01 -8.91 -11.95
CA TYR A 133 -3.36 -7.64 -11.31
C TYR A 133 -4.46 -6.89 -12.07
N LEU A 134 -4.53 -7.06 -13.38
CA LEU A 134 -5.53 -6.48 -14.26
C LEU A 134 -6.83 -7.28 -14.30
N GLU A 135 -6.77 -8.60 -14.10
CA GLU A 135 -7.95 -9.47 -14.02
C GLU A 135 -8.62 -9.37 -12.64
N SER A 136 -7.83 -9.28 -11.57
CA SER A 136 -8.38 -9.05 -10.23
C SER A 136 -9.12 -7.72 -10.09
N SER A 137 -8.93 -6.75 -10.99
CA SER A 137 -9.74 -5.53 -11.04
C SER A 137 -11.07 -5.72 -11.79
N LYS A 138 -11.15 -6.68 -12.73
CA LYS A 138 -12.34 -7.09 -13.48
C LYS A 138 -13.22 -8.11 -12.74
N ILE A 139 -12.66 -8.91 -11.82
CA ILE A 139 -13.37 -9.99 -11.10
C ILE A 139 -14.42 -9.47 -10.07
N SER A 140 -14.56 -8.16 -9.90
CA SER A 140 -15.76 -7.58 -9.27
C SER A 140 -17.05 -7.75 -10.11
N SER A 141 -16.99 -8.37 -11.30
CA SER A 141 -18.16 -8.53 -12.19
C SER A 141 -18.20 -9.84 -13.01
N GLY A 142 -17.66 -10.96 -12.54
CA GLY A 142 -17.87 -12.25 -13.24
C GLY A 142 -17.10 -13.43 -12.67
N SER A 143 -17.83 -14.45 -12.23
CA SER A 143 -17.30 -15.71 -11.68
C SER A 143 -16.55 -16.55 -12.73
N GLY A 144 -15.52 -17.29 -12.28
CA GLY A 144 -15.24 -18.61 -12.87
C GLY A 144 -13.77 -19.00 -13.09
N SER A 145 -13.18 -19.57 -12.04
CA SER A 145 -12.37 -20.82 -12.07
C SER A 145 -10.83 -20.80 -12.17
N LYS A 146 -10.27 -21.50 -11.16
CA LYS A 146 -8.99 -22.25 -11.05
C LYS A 146 -7.77 -21.54 -10.44
N GLU A 147 -7.85 -21.56 -9.11
CA GLU A 147 -6.90 -21.32 -8.02
C GLU A 147 -5.45 -21.81 -8.20
N VAL A 148 -4.52 -20.87 -8.03
CA VAL A 148 -3.30 -21.11 -7.24
C VAL A 148 -3.57 -20.50 -5.88
N VAL A 149 -3.74 -21.34 -4.86
CA VAL A 149 -4.15 -20.96 -3.51
C VAL A 149 -3.02 -20.18 -2.82
N VAL A 150 -3.03 -18.84 -2.96
CA VAL A 150 -2.28 -17.95 -2.07
C VAL A 150 -3.13 -17.78 -0.82
N LYS A 151 -2.75 -18.43 0.28
CA LYS A 151 -3.39 -18.25 1.57
C LYS A 151 -3.16 -16.81 2.05
N GLU A 152 -4.14 -15.94 1.91
CA GLU A 152 -4.10 -14.62 2.53
C GLU A 152 -4.56 -14.73 3.98
N THR A 153 -3.79 -14.15 4.91
CA THR A 153 -4.16 -14.12 6.35
C THR A 153 -4.72 -12.75 6.70
N LEU A 154 -6.02 -12.68 6.94
CA LEU A 154 -6.65 -11.53 7.59
C LEU A 154 -6.19 -11.52 9.05
N ARG A 155 -5.70 -10.39 9.52
CA ARG A 155 -5.40 -10.15 10.93
C ARG A 155 -6.34 -9.09 11.47
N ARG A 156 -6.95 -9.38 12.63
CA ARG A 156 -7.72 -8.41 13.41
C ARG A 156 -7.02 -8.16 14.73
N MET A 157 -6.75 -6.90 15.04
CA MET A 157 -6.11 -6.50 16.28
C MET A 157 -7.08 -5.66 17.12
N TRP A 158 -7.21 -6.07 18.37
CA TRP A 158 -8.02 -5.41 19.39
C TRP A 158 -7.09 -4.72 20.38
N ILE A 159 -7.15 -3.40 20.40
CA ILE A 159 -6.25 -2.54 21.16
C ILE A 159 -7.06 -1.78 22.19
N TYR A 160 -6.70 -1.99 23.44
CA TYR A 160 -7.24 -1.25 24.56
C TYR A 160 -6.36 -0.03 24.85
N SER A 161 -6.98 1.12 25.06
CA SER A 161 -6.37 2.31 25.62
C SER A 161 -7.13 2.72 26.87
N HIS A 162 -6.42 3.21 27.88
CA HIS A 162 -7.08 3.76 29.06
C HIS A 162 -8.02 4.92 28.65
N HIS A 163 -7.55 5.85 27.82
CA HIS A 163 -8.36 6.92 27.22
C HIS A 163 -7.90 7.28 25.80
N ILE A 164 -8.81 7.76 24.95
CA ILE A 164 -8.49 8.40 23.67
C ILE A 164 -9.24 9.72 23.59
N TYR A 165 -8.61 10.80 24.05
CA TYR A 165 -9.20 12.16 24.05
C TYR A 165 -8.53 13.13 23.07
N ARG A 166 -7.24 12.93 22.77
CA ARG A 166 -6.48 13.87 21.95
C ARG A 166 -6.95 13.79 20.49
N GLN A 167 -7.37 14.91 19.92
CA GLN A 167 -7.76 14.97 18.51
C GLN A 167 -6.60 14.62 17.56
N GLU A 168 -5.37 14.99 17.90
CA GLU A 168 -4.18 14.62 17.12
C GLU A 168 -3.97 13.10 17.05
N LEU A 169 -4.19 12.42 18.19
CA LEU A 169 -4.11 10.98 18.32
C LEU A 169 -5.19 10.31 17.45
N ARG A 170 -6.43 10.79 17.57
CA ARG A 170 -7.55 10.34 16.75
C ARG A 170 -7.24 10.52 15.27
N LYS A 171 -6.81 11.70 14.85
CA LYS A 171 -6.42 11.97 13.46
C LYS A 171 -5.32 11.02 12.98
N LYS A 172 -4.28 10.78 13.79
CA LYS A 172 -3.20 9.84 13.44
C LYS A 172 -3.70 8.40 13.29
N ILE A 173 -4.63 7.95 14.13
CA ILE A 173 -5.26 6.62 14.02
C ILE A 173 -5.98 6.51 12.67
N PHE A 174 -6.84 7.48 12.33
CA PHE A 174 -7.58 7.51 11.07
C PHE A 174 -6.66 7.62 9.85
N ASP A 175 -5.68 8.52 9.88
CA ASP A 175 -4.71 8.71 8.80
C ASP A 175 -3.90 7.43 8.56
N SER A 176 -3.50 6.73 9.64
CA SER A 176 -2.76 5.47 9.56
C SER A 176 -3.63 4.34 9.02
N ALA A 177 -4.86 4.19 9.52
CA ALA A 177 -5.80 3.18 9.04
C ALA A 177 -6.12 3.37 7.55
N LYS A 178 -6.39 4.62 7.13
CA LYS A 178 -6.63 4.97 5.72
C LYS A 178 -5.40 4.73 4.84
N LYS A 179 -4.20 5.08 5.31
CA LYS A 179 -2.96 4.87 4.57
C LYS A 179 -2.66 3.37 4.34
N LEU A 180 -3.02 2.54 5.31
CA LEU A 180 -2.75 1.08 5.32
C LEU A 180 -3.94 0.24 4.86
N ASN A 181 -5.01 0.86 4.35
CA ASN A 181 -6.26 0.22 3.90
C ASN A 181 -6.89 -0.73 4.94
N LEU A 182 -6.83 -0.34 6.21
CA LEU A 182 -7.40 -1.08 7.33
C LEU A 182 -8.85 -0.63 7.56
N THR A 183 -9.71 -1.59 7.90
CA THR A 183 -11.08 -1.34 8.38
C THR A 183 -11.16 -1.61 9.87
N GLY A 184 -12.29 -1.27 10.51
CA GLY A 184 -12.48 -1.42 11.94
C GLY A 184 -13.10 -0.18 12.55
N PHE A 185 -12.68 0.16 13.77
CA PHE A 185 -13.22 1.34 14.44
C PHE A 185 -12.26 1.91 15.46
N CYS A 186 -12.47 3.18 15.79
CA CYS A 186 -11.87 3.85 16.93
C CYS A 186 -12.98 4.35 17.86
N LEU A 187 -13.12 3.72 19.02
CA LEU A 187 -13.93 4.19 20.13
C LEU A 187 -13.14 5.22 20.94
N THR A 188 -13.55 6.48 20.84
CA THR A 188 -12.94 7.58 21.58
C THR A 188 -13.61 7.75 22.94
N GLY A 189 -12.88 8.22 23.94
CA GLY A 189 -13.39 8.34 25.33
C GLY A 189 -12.65 7.49 26.35
N LYS A 190 -13.35 7.15 27.44
CA LYS A 190 -12.87 6.32 28.57
C LYS A 190 -13.84 5.15 28.78
N PRO A 191 -13.42 3.89 28.52
CA PRO A 191 -12.13 3.48 27.94
C PRO A 191 -12.05 3.78 26.44
N GLY A 192 -10.83 3.87 25.91
CA GLY A 192 -10.60 3.95 24.47
C GLY A 192 -10.38 2.57 23.87
N VAL A 193 -11.02 2.25 22.76
CA VAL A 193 -10.85 0.94 22.09
C VAL A 193 -10.59 1.17 20.62
N ILE A 194 -9.61 0.47 20.07
CA ILE A 194 -9.30 0.50 18.64
C ILE A 194 -9.37 -0.93 18.13
N CYS A 195 -10.16 -1.16 17.09
CA CYS A 195 -10.15 -2.37 16.31
C CYS A 195 -9.61 -2.05 14.92
N VAL A 196 -8.62 -2.81 14.46
CA VAL A 196 -8.18 -2.78 13.07
C VAL A 196 -8.20 -4.18 12.49
N GLU A 197 -8.67 -4.31 11.27
CA GLU A 197 -8.61 -5.53 10.49
C GLU A 197 -8.10 -5.27 9.07
N GLY A 198 -7.32 -6.21 8.56
CA GLY A 198 -6.72 -6.14 7.25
C GLY A 198 -5.61 -7.18 7.09
N LEU A 199 -4.69 -6.95 6.15
CA LEU A 199 -3.53 -7.83 5.98
C LEU A 199 -2.63 -7.79 7.21
N ARG A 200 -2.07 -8.94 7.58
CA ARG A 200 -1.16 -9.09 8.73
C ARG A 200 -0.09 -8.00 8.79
N GLU A 201 0.60 -7.77 7.69
CA GLU A 201 1.69 -6.80 7.56
C GLU A 201 1.20 -5.36 7.84
N ASN A 202 0.03 -5.01 7.29
CA ASN A 202 -0.57 -3.69 7.47
C ASN A 202 -1.03 -3.47 8.92
N CYS A 203 -1.58 -4.49 9.58
CA CYS A 203 -1.97 -4.42 10.98
C CYS A 203 -0.74 -4.28 11.91
N GLU A 204 0.34 -5.02 11.63
CA GLU A 204 1.60 -4.91 12.37
C GLU A 204 2.24 -3.52 12.19
N GLU A 205 2.22 -2.99 10.97
CA GLU A 205 2.70 -1.64 10.67
C GLU A 205 1.87 -0.57 11.35
N PHE A 206 0.54 -0.70 11.33
CA PHE A 206 -0.36 0.19 12.06
C PHE A 206 -0.01 0.20 13.54
N TRP A 207 0.13 -0.98 14.15
CA TRP A 207 0.53 -1.11 15.56
C TRP A 207 1.85 -0.41 15.86
N ARG A 208 2.85 -0.54 14.99
CA ARG A 208 4.15 0.14 15.11
C ARG A 208 4.00 1.66 15.10
N VAL A 209 3.19 2.19 14.18
CA VAL A 209 2.97 3.65 14.01
C VAL A 209 2.23 4.26 15.19
N ILE A 210 1.21 3.57 15.73
CA ILE A 210 0.44 4.08 16.87
C ILE A 210 1.18 3.92 18.20
N ARG A 211 2.10 2.95 18.31
CA ARG A 211 2.91 2.74 19.52
C ARG A 211 4.00 3.80 19.72
N TYR A 212 4.47 4.45 18.65
CA TYR A 212 5.56 5.43 18.70
C TYR A 212 5.04 6.85 18.32
N PRO A 213 5.06 7.89 19.19
CA PRO A 213 5.75 8.06 20.47
C PRO A 213 4.82 8.11 21.72
N ASN A 214 5.25 7.44 22.81
CA ASN A 214 4.81 7.63 24.21
C ASN A 214 3.29 7.75 24.52
N TRP A 215 2.45 6.92 23.92
CA TRP A 215 1.07 6.77 24.40
C TRP A 215 1.07 5.80 25.58
N LYS A 216 1.28 6.33 26.80
CA LYS A 216 1.65 5.58 28.01
C LYS A 216 0.67 4.47 28.45
N HIS A 217 -0.47 4.27 27.80
CA HIS A 217 -1.46 3.26 28.21
C HIS A 217 -2.22 2.60 27.03
N ILE A 218 -1.56 2.30 25.91
CA ILE A 218 -2.14 1.44 24.86
C ILE A 218 -1.59 0.01 24.95
N SER A 219 -2.46 -0.99 24.79
CA SER A 219 -2.15 -2.41 24.90
C SER A 219 -2.95 -3.18 23.85
N CYS A 220 -2.28 -3.93 22.98
CA CYS A 220 -2.96 -4.93 22.15
C CYS A 220 -3.38 -6.09 23.06
N LYS A 221 -4.70 -6.29 23.23
CA LYS A 221 -5.28 -7.29 24.15
C LYS A 221 -5.61 -8.60 23.45
N HIS A 222 -5.97 -8.53 22.18
CA HIS A 222 -6.34 -9.71 21.41
C HIS A 222 -5.96 -9.55 19.95
N VAL A 223 -5.61 -10.67 19.32
CA VAL A 223 -5.28 -10.75 17.90
C VAL A 223 -5.93 -12.00 17.35
N GLU A 224 -6.73 -11.82 16.31
CA GLU A 224 -7.31 -12.92 15.54
C GLU A 224 -6.55 -13.00 14.21
N ASN A 225 -6.12 -14.20 13.83
CA ASN A 225 -5.56 -14.47 12.51
C ASN A 225 -6.49 -15.46 11.82
N ILE A 226 -7.05 -15.08 10.69
CA ILE A 226 -7.99 -15.87 9.93
C ILE A 226 -7.36 -16.11 8.55
N GLU A 227 -6.98 -17.36 8.30
CA GLU A 227 -6.50 -17.79 6.99
C GLU A 227 -7.69 -18.00 6.06
N THR A 228 -7.59 -17.47 4.84
CA THR A 228 -8.62 -17.64 3.81
C THR A 228 -8.01 -17.95 2.46
N GLU A 229 -8.72 -18.81 1.72
CA GLU A 229 -8.41 -19.17 0.35
C GLU A 229 -9.10 -18.21 -0.65
N GLY A 230 -9.91 -17.26 -0.15
CA GLY A 230 -10.59 -16.20 -0.92
C GLY A 230 -10.36 -14.79 -0.35
N SER A 231 -10.97 -13.76 -0.95
CA SER A 231 -10.77 -12.36 -0.54
C SER A 231 -10.98 -12.14 0.97
N ILE A 232 -9.99 -11.54 1.63
CA ILE A 232 -10.05 -11.12 3.03
C ILE A 232 -11.24 -10.20 3.33
N ASP A 233 -11.80 -9.53 2.31
CA ASP A 233 -12.93 -8.61 2.46
C ASP A 233 -14.21 -9.31 2.92
N ASN A 234 -14.38 -10.60 2.60
CA ASN A 234 -15.53 -11.39 3.05
C ASN A 234 -15.46 -11.75 4.54
N LEU A 235 -14.28 -11.63 5.14
CA LEU A 235 -14.02 -11.93 6.56
C LEU A 235 -13.95 -10.68 7.43
N ARG A 236 -14.03 -9.50 6.81
CA ARG A 236 -14.09 -8.22 7.53
C ARG A 236 -15.41 -8.13 8.26
N LEU A 237 -15.34 -7.82 9.56
CA LEU A 237 -16.54 -7.54 10.35
C LEU A 237 -16.97 -6.07 10.18
N PHE A 238 -16.07 -5.22 9.70
CA PHE A 238 -16.25 -3.79 9.52
C PHE A 238 -15.93 -3.41 8.07
N CYS A 239 -16.91 -2.87 7.36
CA CYS A 239 -16.74 -2.49 5.95
C CYS A 239 -15.96 -1.18 5.78
N ALA A 240 -15.89 -0.35 6.83
CA ALA A 240 -15.18 0.92 6.85
C ALA A 240 -14.37 1.05 8.15
N PHE A 241 -13.56 2.12 8.26
CA PHE A 241 -12.95 2.50 9.52
C PHE A 241 -13.80 3.58 10.20
N GLU A 242 -14.55 3.20 11.22
CA GLU A 242 -15.58 4.04 11.83
C GLU A 242 -15.12 4.77 13.09
N ASP A 243 -15.74 5.92 13.34
CA ASP A 243 -15.54 6.69 14.55
C ASP A 243 -16.70 6.48 15.51
N LEU A 244 -16.47 5.69 16.55
CA LEU A 244 -17.52 5.38 17.52
C LEU A 244 -17.49 6.42 18.65
N GLN A 245 -18.64 7.07 18.81
CA GLN A 245 -18.94 7.99 19.90
C GLN A 245 -20.33 7.67 20.42
N PHE A 246 -20.40 7.06 21.60
CA PHE A 246 -21.65 6.86 22.33
C PHE A 246 -21.91 8.06 23.24
N GLN A 247 -23.17 8.45 23.35
CA GLN A 247 -23.58 9.53 24.26
C GLN A 247 -23.44 9.04 25.71
N ALA A 248 -22.71 9.80 26.53
CA ALA A 248 -22.54 9.50 27.95
C ALA A 248 -23.89 9.56 28.67
N HIS A 249 -24.22 8.53 29.45
CA HIS A 249 -25.32 8.59 30.41
C HIS A 249 -24.82 9.21 31.72
N GLY A 250 -25.49 10.29 32.17
CA GLY A 250 -25.55 10.63 33.59
C GLY A 250 -25.08 12.03 33.97
N ASP A 251 -26.03 12.80 34.49
CA ASP A 251 -25.92 14.09 35.18
C ASP A 251 -25.24 13.97 36.57
N TYR A 252 -24.18 13.17 36.67
CA TYR A 252 -23.47 12.90 37.93
C TYR A 252 -22.20 13.75 38.05
N GLY A 253 -22.42 15.02 38.38
CA GLY A 253 -21.55 15.79 39.28
C GLY A 253 -20.26 16.38 38.70
N LEU A 254 -20.25 17.70 38.54
CA LEU A 254 -19.14 18.67 38.69
C LEU A 254 -17.75 18.40 38.08
N ARG A 255 -17.53 17.30 37.37
CA ARG A 255 -16.32 17.00 36.59
C ARG A 255 -16.75 16.33 35.28
N ASN A 256 -16.30 16.88 34.16
CA ASN A 256 -16.50 16.35 32.80
C ASN A 256 -15.81 14.97 32.62
N ASP A 257 -16.21 13.97 33.37
CA ASP A 257 -15.74 12.59 33.25
C ASP A 257 -16.56 11.93 32.14
N TYR A 258 -16.08 12.06 30.90
CA TYR A 258 -16.61 11.41 29.70
C TYR A 258 -16.53 9.88 29.84
N HIS A 259 -17.49 9.27 30.55
CA HIS A 259 -17.63 7.82 30.65
C HIS A 259 -18.46 7.30 29.47
N MET A 260 -17.87 6.40 28.69
CA MET A 260 -18.55 5.77 27.56
C MET A 260 -19.57 4.73 28.05
N ASP A 261 -20.71 4.64 27.38
CA ASP A 261 -21.71 3.61 27.62
C ASP A 261 -21.20 2.25 27.11
N LEU A 262 -20.71 1.43 28.05
CA LEU A 262 -20.23 0.08 27.76
C LEU A 262 -21.36 -0.86 27.30
N GLY A 263 -22.62 -0.56 27.63
CA GLY A 263 -23.79 -1.31 27.16
C GLY A 263 -24.02 -1.10 25.67
N GLN A 264 -23.98 0.14 25.21
CA GLN A 264 -24.04 0.47 23.77
C GLN A 264 -22.85 -0.12 23.01
N PHE A 265 -21.65 -0.12 23.60
CA PHE A 265 -20.49 -0.75 23.00
C PHE A 265 -20.63 -2.28 22.88
N LEU A 266 -21.19 -2.94 23.89
CA LEU A 266 -21.47 -4.38 23.84
C LEU A 266 -22.48 -4.71 22.73
N GLU A 267 -23.54 -3.91 22.59
CA GLU A 267 -24.54 -4.11 21.54
C GLU A 267 -23.93 -3.93 20.14
N PHE A 268 -23.08 -2.92 19.96
CA PHE A 268 -22.30 -2.73 18.73
C PHE A 268 -21.44 -3.97 18.41
N LEU A 269 -20.69 -4.49 19.39
CA LEU A 269 -19.89 -5.70 19.18
C LEU A 269 -20.75 -6.92 18.79
N LYS A 270 -21.93 -7.08 19.38
CA LYS A 270 -22.87 -8.16 19.03
C LYS A 270 -23.38 -8.05 17.59
N GLN A 271 -23.73 -6.85 17.14
CA GLN A 271 -24.16 -6.59 15.75
C GLN A 271 -23.08 -6.99 14.74
N HIS A 272 -21.81 -6.77 15.09
CA HIS A 272 -20.66 -7.14 14.28
C HIS A 272 -20.07 -8.52 14.63
N GLN A 273 -20.85 -9.44 15.21
CA GLN A 273 -20.43 -10.82 15.52
C GLN A 273 -19.13 -10.94 16.37
N SER A 274 -18.82 -9.91 17.16
CA SER A 274 -17.59 -9.81 17.97
C SER A 274 -17.86 -9.62 19.46
N GLY A 275 -19.02 -10.05 19.95
CA GLY A 275 -19.44 -9.91 21.34
C GLY A 275 -18.48 -10.53 22.37
N HIS A 276 -17.78 -11.62 22.02
CA HIS A 276 -16.78 -12.28 22.88
C HIS A 276 -15.61 -11.36 23.25
N ILE A 277 -15.32 -10.37 22.41
CA ILE A 277 -14.22 -9.42 22.62
C ILE A 277 -14.47 -8.52 23.82
N PHE A 278 -15.73 -8.24 24.16
CA PHE A 278 -16.06 -7.42 25.32
C PHE A 278 -15.48 -8.03 26.62
N GLN A 279 -15.63 -9.34 26.79
CA GLN A 279 -15.07 -10.07 27.92
C GLN A 279 -13.54 -10.06 27.90
N ILE A 280 -12.92 -10.18 26.72
CA ILE A 280 -11.46 -10.18 26.56
C ILE A 280 -10.84 -8.81 26.84
N LEU A 281 -11.53 -7.71 26.47
CA LEU A 281 -11.05 -6.34 26.67
C LEU A 281 -11.20 -5.88 28.13
N PHE A 282 -12.31 -6.21 28.79
CA PHE A 282 -12.63 -5.68 30.11
C PHE A 282 -12.55 -6.69 31.25
N GLY A 283 -12.48 -7.99 30.95
CA GLY A 283 -12.43 -9.06 31.96
C GLY A 283 -13.73 -9.23 32.74
N VAL A 284 -14.85 -8.70 32.25
CA VAL A 284 -16.16 -8.76 32.89
C VAL A 284 -17.12 -9.50 31.95
N GLU A 285 -17.83 -10.52 32.43
CA GLU A 285 -18.98 -11.06 31.70
C GLU A 285 -20.00 -9.92 31.57
N GLY A 286 -20.32 -9.55 30.32
CA GLY A 286 -21.25 -8.47 30.06
C GLY A 286 -22.57 -8.74 30.77
N LYS A 287 -22.97 -7.89 31.70
CA LYS A 287 -24.32 -7.96 32.27
C LYS A 287 -25.30 -7.69 31.15
N LEU A 288 -26.05 -8.72 30.78
CA LEU A 288 -27.26 -8.58 29.98
C LEU A 288 -28.20 -7.67 30.79
N SER A 289 -28.47 -6.48 30.28
CA SER A 289 -29.63 -5.72 30.73
C SER A 289 -30.85 -6.41 30.12
N ASP A 290 -31.64 -7.09 30.96
CA ASP A 290 -33.05 -7.39 30.68
C ASP A 290 -33.86 -6.08 30.61
#